data_AF-A0A6G1SY90-F1
#
_entry.id   AF-A0A6G1SY90-F1
#
_cell.length_a   1.000
_cell.length_b   1.000
_cell.length_c   1.000
_cell.angle_alpha   90.00
_cell.angle_beta   90.00
_cell.angle_gamma   90.00
#
_symmetry.space_group_name_H-M   'P 1'
#
loop_
_entity.id
_entity.type
_entity.pdbx_description
1 polymer ?
#
loop_
_entity_poly.entity_id
_entity_poly.type
_entity_poly.pdbx_seq_one_letter_code
_entity_poly.pdbx_strand_id
1 'polypeptide(L)'
;MEGTGPAGVAGTPAERGRGRMMHGALRPLGDIKQLRDPVLLAGFTGFTDATGSAVSTIGYLAEQWGAEALADIDPEPFYDFTVQRPRVRLEEGERVIDWPENRFMVASPKGADHDMLLLIGAEPHLRWRTFTGVVESLLREVGCTTSITLGAQPAGVPHTRPLPVSLSASHPEFEQQFSLKAPASRYQGQTGIVGVLNLHLRSLGWRNASLWAMAPHYLTIGPNPNVGTSLVRLVDHGFGTSTSLTGLEEQAQQFDEQVAEVMRESSDAAAYVRQLEEQYDANQPPLPAISEPGAPGGLPPTADLLDDLERFLREQRDSD
;
A
#
# COMPACT_ATOMS: atom_id res chain seq x y z
N MET A 1 -53.74 52.11 -7.93
CA MET A 1 -52.78 51.19 -8.58
C MET A 1 -52.14 50.37 -7.48
N GLU A 2 -52.61 49.12 -7.40
CA GLU A 2 -52.15 48.05 -6.53
C GLU A 2 -50.71 47.65 -6.85
N GLY A 3 -50.02 47.03 -5.89
CA GLY A 3 -48.74 46.37 -6.16
C GLY A 3 -47.84 46.13 -4.96
N THR A 4 -48.36 45.62 -3.84
CA THR A 4 -47.57 45.02 -2.76
C THR A 4 -46.97 43.69 -3.23
N GLY A 5 -45.65 43.63 -3.43
CA GLY A 5 -44.88 42.40 -3.71
C GLY A 5 -44.47 41.69 -2.41
N PRO A 6 -44.43 40.33 -2.38
CA PRO A 6 -44.34 39.59 -1.13
C PRO A 6 -42.92 39.46 -0.60
N ALA A 7 -42.84 39.40 0.73
CA ALA A 7 -41.66 39.13 1.52
C ALA A 7 -41.01 37.79 1.13
N GLY A 8 -39.70 37.83 0.86
CA GLY A 8 -38.88 36.65 0.67
C GLY A 8 -38.86 35.80 1.94
N VAL A 9 -39.32 34.56 1.80
CA VAL A 9 -39.37 33.54 2.84
C VAL A 9 -37.94 33.23 3.29
N ALA A 10 -37.65 33.53 4.55
CA ALA A 10 -36.45 33.08 5.23
C ALA A 10 -36.43 31.54 5.25
N GLY A 11 -35.40 30.95 4.63
CA GLY A 11 -35.17 29.52 4.67
C GLY A 11 -35.07 29.03 6.11
N THR A 12 -35.88 28.03 6.45
CA THR A 12 -35.93 27.39 7.76
C THR A 12 -34.58 26.73 8.10
N PRO A 13 -34.05 26.91 9.33
CA PRO A 13 -32.81 26.27 9.77
C PRO A 13 -33.07 24.83 10.26
N ALA A 14 -33.60 23.96 9.39
CA ALA A 14 -34.04 22.61 9.75
C ALA A 14 -33.40 21.46 8.92
N GLU A 15 -32.20 21.67 8.35
CA GLU A 15 -31.41 20.61 7.69
C GLU A 15 -29.98 20.46 8.28
N ARG A 16 -29.79 20.81 9.55
CA ARG A 16 -28.59 20.43 10.30
C ARG A 16 -28.96 19.32 11.28
N GLY A 17 -28.68 18.07 10.92
CA GLY A 17 -28.81 16.95 11.87
C GLY A 17 -29.45 15.66 11.36
N ARG A 18 -29.39 15.34 10.05
CA ARG A 18 -29.41 13.91 9.68
C ARG A 18 -28.00 13.40 9.89
N GLY A 19 -27.75 12.71 11.01
CA GLY A 19 -26.52 11.94 11.20
C GLY A 19 -26.30 11.11 9.93
N ARG A 20 -25.21 11.39 9.21
CA ARG A 20 -24.93 10.70 7.96
C ARG A 20 -24.69 9.25 8.33
N MET A 21 -25.59 8.36 7.91
CA MET A 21 -25.41 6.94 8.23
C MET A 21 -24.11 6.46 7.58
N MET A 22 -23.24 5.82 8.38
CA MET A 22 -22.04 5.18 7.88
C MET A 22 -22.40 4.14 6.82
N HIS A 23 -21.51 3.94 5.85
CA HIS A 23 -21.74 2.96 4.80
C HIS A 23 -21.99 1.57 5.40
N GLY A 24 -23.07 0.88 4.99
CA GLY A 24 -23.50 -0.39 5.60
C GLY A 24 -22.57 -1.59 5.43
N ALA A 25 -21.44 -1.41 4.75
CA ALA A 25 -20.38 -2.42 4.61
C ALA A 25 -19.21 -2.17 5.58
N LEU A 26 -19.22 -1.04 6.30
CA LEU A 26 -18.26 -0.76 7.34
C LEU A 26 -18.71 -1.45 8.64
N ARG A 27 -17.80 -2.18 9.28
CA ARG A 27 -18.02 -2.92 10.53
C ARG A 27 -17.14 -2.30 11.62
N PRO A 28 -17.64 -1.35 12.41
CA PRO A 28 -16.88 -0.77 13.51
C PRO A 28 -16.51 -1.84 14.55
N LEU A 29 -15.27 -1.80 15.02
CA LEU A 29 -14.77 -2.68 16.10
C LEU A 29 -14.80 -1.97 17.47
N GLY A 30 -15.11 -0.67 17.47
CA GLY A 30 -15.30 0.17 18.65
C GLY A 30 -15.97 1.50 18.27
N ASP A 31 -15.92 2.47 19.18
CA ASP A 31 -16.45 3.81 18.93
C ASP A 31 -15.56 4.55 17.91
N ILE A 32 -16.15 4.94 16.79
CA ILE A 32 -15.46 5.80 15.82
C ILE A 32 -15.61 7.25 16.26
N LYS A 33 -14.48 7.93 16.43
CA LYS A 33 -14.39 9.32 16.87
C LYS A 33 -13.57 10.13 15.88
N GLN A 34 -13.72 11.45 15.93
CA GLN A 34 -12.82 12.37 15.23
C GLN A 34 -11.41 12.21 15.78
N LEU A 35 -10.45 12.11 14.86
CA LEU A 35 -9.02 12.01 15.16
C LEU A 35 -8.34 13.37 15.04
N ARG A 36 -7.14 13.48 15.58
CA ARG A 36 -6.31 14.69 15.54
C ARG A 36 -5.57 14.76 14.20
N ASP A 37 -5.99 15.68 13.32
CA ASP A 37 -5.40 15.92 11.99
C ASP A 37 -4.99 14.63 11.25
N PRO A 38 -5.87 13.63 11.14
CA PRO A 38 -5.45 12.29 10.79
C PRO A 38 -4.96 12.18 9.35
N VAL A 39 -4.00 11.28 9.16
CA VAL A 39 -3.50 10.88 7.85
C VAL A 39 -3.80 9.41 7.63
N LEU A 40 -4.44 9.07 6.50
CA LEU A 40 -4.58 7.69 6.07
C LEU A 40 -3.25 7.20 5.49
N LEU A 41 -2.71 6.09 5.99
CA LEU A 41 -1.64 5.32 5.37
C LEU A 41 -2.20 3.97 4.93
N ALA A 42 -2.32 3.76 3.62
CA ALA A 42 -3.03 2.61 3.06
C ALA A 42 -2.15 1.77 2.13
N GLY A 43 -2.35 0.46 2.14
CA GLY A 43 -1.66 -0.48 1.26
C GLY A 43 -2.61 -1.62 0.89
N PHE A 44 -2.47 -2.09 -0.35
CA PHE A 44 -3.30 -3.16 -0.89
C PHE A 44 -2.42 -4.22 -1.53
N THR A 45 -2.57 -5.48 -1.12
CA THR A 45 -2.01 -6.62 -1.84
C THR A 45 -2.71 -6.77 -3.19
N GLY A 46 -2.07 -7.41 -4.17
CA GLY A 46 -2.64 -7.61 -5.50
C GLY A 46 -1.86 -6.84 -6.56
N PHE A 47 -2.54 -6.15 -7.48
CA PHE A 47 -1.90 -5.50 -8.63
C PHE A 47 -0.81 -4.49 -8.23
N THR A 48 -1.01 -3.79 -7.10
CA THR A 48 -0.13 -2.71 -6.63
C THR A 48 1.00 -3.17 -5.71
N ASP A 49 0.95 -4.42 -5.26
CA ASP A 49 1.92 -5.04 -4.36
C ASP A 49 1.77 -6.57 -4.45
N ALA A 50 2.35 -7.15 -5.49
CA ALA A 50 2.21 -8.58 -5.78
C ALA A 50 2.81 -9.46 -4.67
N THR A 51 3.86 -8.96 -4.02
CA THR A 51 4.58 -9.65 -2.94
C THR A 51 3.99 -9.44 -1.55
N GLY A 52 3.13 -8.43 -1.38
CA GLY A 52 2.66 -7.98 -0.07
C GLY A 52 3.68 -7.17 0.73
N SER A 53 4.75 -6.67 0.12
CA SER A 53 5.83 -5.93 0.79
C SER A 53 5.36 -4.60 1.39
N ALA A 54 4.59 -3.82 0.64
CA ALA A 54 4.03 -2.54 1.10
C ALA A 54 2.96 -2.75 2.17
N VAL A 55 2.14 -3.81 2.05
CA VAL A 55 1.15 -4.16 3.08
C VAL A 55 1.82 -4.63 4.37
N SER A 56 2.84 -5.49 4.27
CA SER A 56 3.66 -5.90 5.42
C SER A 56 4.33 -4.72 6.10
N THR A 57 4.72 -3.69 5.34
CA THR A 57 5.27 -2.44 5.91
C THR A 57 4.25 -1.74 6.80
N ILE A 58 2.99 -1.65 6.38
CA ILE A 58 1.93 -1.02 7.20
C ILE A 58 1.64 -1.88 8.44
N GLY A 59 1.67 -3.21 8.30
CA GLY A 59 1.62 -4.12 9.45
C GLY A 59 2.74 -3.88 10.46
N TYR A 60 3.97 -3.71 9.97
CA TYR A 60 5.11 -3.38 10.82
C TYR A 60 4.93 -2.05 11.55
N LEU A 61 4.52 -1.00 10.83
CA LEU A 61 4.24 0.32 11.43
C LEU A 61 3.11 0.23 12.47
N ALA A 62 2.07 -0.55 12.20
CA ALA A 62 0.98 -0.78 13.13
C ALA A 62 1.46 -1.41 14.44
N GLU A 63 2.31 -2.42 14.35
CA GLU A 63 2.90 -3.07 15.53
C GLU A 63 3.81 -2.09 16.30
N GLN A 64 4.73 -1.41 15.61
CA GLN A 64 5.68 -0.48 16.24
C GLN A 64 4.98 0.73 16.89
N TRP A 65 3.85 1.16 16.35
CA TRP A 65 3.08 2.28 16.87
C TRP A 65 1.97 1.86 17.83
N GLY A 66 1.81 0.56 18.10
CA GLY A 66 0.77 0.03 18.98
C GLY A 66 -0.64 0.36 18.47
N ALA A 67 -0.88 0.20 17.17
CA ALA A 67 -2.14 0.55 16.55
C ALA A 67 -3.29 -0.33 17.06
N GLU A 68 -4.44 0.30 17.30
CA GLU A 68 -5.65 -0.38 17.73
C GLU A 68 -6.62 -0.54 16.55
N ALA A 69 -7.26 -1.70 16.44
CA ALA A 69 -8.23 -1.96 15.38
C ALA A 69 -9.46 -1.06 15.53
N LEU A 70 -9.85 -0.39 14.43
CA LEU A 70 -10.93 0.59 14.42
C LEU A 70 -12.18 0.07 13.71
N ALA A 71 -12.01 -0.48 12.51
CA ALA A 71 -13.12 -0.98 11.70
C ALA A 71 -12.63 -1.93 10.61
N ASP A 72 -13.49 -2.87 10.22
CA ASP A 72 -13.27 -3.71 9.05
C ASP A 72 -14.26 -3.32 7.93
N ILE A 73 -13.90 -3.62 6.67
CA ILE A 73 -14.84 -3.62 5.55
C ILE A 73 -15.32 -5.05 5.34
N ASP A 74 -16.64 -5.24 5.38
CA ASP A 74 -17.29 -6.50 5.05
C ASP A 74 -16.85 -6.99 3.66
N PRO A 75 -16.24 -8.18 3.55
CA PRO A 75 -15.66 -8.63 2.29
C PRO A 75 -16.70 -9.16 1.30
N GLU A 76 -17.87 -9.61 1.76
CA GLU A 76 -18.86 -10.30 0.92
C GLU A 76 -19.26 -9.53 -0.35
N PRO A 77 -19.45 -8.19 -0.34
CA PRO A 77 -19.82 -7.45 -1.54
C PRO A 77 -18.66 -7.24 -2.54
N PHE A 78 -17.40 -7.42 -2.12
CA PHE A 78 -16.23 -6.94 -2.84
C PHE A 78 -15.30 -8.04 -3.33
N TYR A 79 -15.35 -9.23 -2.75
CA TYR A 79 -14.45 -10.32 -3.09
C TYR A 79 -15.16 -11.50 -3.75
N ASP A 80 -14.62 -11.94 -4.87
CA ASP A 80 -14.83 -13.29 -5.36
C ASP A 80 -14.00 -14.30 -4.53
N PHE A 81 -14.67 -15.03 -3.64
CA PHE A 81 -14.04 -16.05 -2.78
C PHE A 81 -13.60 -17.30 -3.55
N THR A 82 -13.91 -17.43 -4.84
CA THR A 82 -13.33 -18.48 -5.71
C THR A 82 -11.96 -18.09 -6.24
N VAL A 83 -11.68 -16.79 -6.35
CA VAL A 83 -10.38 -16.22 -6.74
C VAL A 83 -9.44 -16.12 -5.53
N GLN A 84 -9.90 -15.49 -4.45
CA GLN A 84 -9.15 -15.40 -3.19
C GLN A 84 -9.90 -16.16 -2.10
N ARG A 85 -9.53 -17.43 -1.94
CA ARG A 85 -10.18 -18.33 -0.99
C ARG A 85 -9.86 -17.94 0.46
N PRO A 86 -10.86 -17.88 1.36
CA PRO A 86 -10.64 -17.79 2.79
C PRO A 86 -9.77 -18.96 3.27
N ARG A 87 -8.95 -18.71 4.30
CA ARG A 87 -8.07 -19.72 4.88
C ARG A 87 -8.66 -20.21 6.20
N VAL A 88 -8.52 -21.50 6.47
CA VAL A 88 -8.82 -22.04 7.80
C VAL A 88 -7.55 -21.98 8.63
N ARG A 89 -7.64 -21.44 9.84
CA ARG A 89 -6.57 -21.41 10.84
C ARG A 89 -7.06 -22.03 12.14
N LEU A 90 -6.13 -22.59 12.91
CA LEU A 90 -6.40 -23.07 14.26
C LEU A 90 -6.00 -21.98 15.26
N GLU A 91 -6.92 -21.57 16.12
CA GLU A 91 -6.72 -20.57 17.15
C GLU A 91 -7.18 -21.15 18.48
N GLU A 92 -6.24 -21.34 19.42
CA GLU A 92 -6.51 -21.95 20.73
C GLU A 92 -7.26 -23.31 20.66
N GLY A 93 -7.06 -24.06 19.58
CA GLY A 93 -7.72 -25.35 19.33
C GLY A 93 -9.05 -25.27 18.59
N GLU A 94 -9.56 -24.08 18.31
CA GLU A 94 -10.78 -23.84 17.54
C GLU A 94 -10.47 -23.46 16.09
N ARG A 95 -11.32 -23.90 15.15
CA ARG A 95 -11.17 -23.54 13.74
C ARG A 95 -11.79 -22.19 13.47
N VAL A 96 -10.98 -21.26 12.98
CA VAL A 96 -11.40 -19.93 12.54
C VAL A 96 -11.19 -19.81 11.03
N ILE A 97 -12.04 -19.02 10.37
CA ILE A 97 -11.89 -18.69 8.95
C ILE A 97 -11.35 -17.28 8.83
N ASP A 98 -10.16 -17.15 8.27
CA ASP A 98 -9.54 -15.89 7.90
C ASP A 98 -10.06 -15.50 6.51
N TRP A 99 -10.94 -14.51 6.48
CA TRP A 99 -11.47 -13.93 5.26
C TRP A 99 -10.48 -12.91 4.68
N PRO A 100 -10.49 -12.65 3.37
CA PRO A 100 -9.85 -11.45 2.83
C PRO A 100 -10.41 -10.23 3.55
N GLU A 101 -9.56 -9.43 4.19
CA GLU A 101 -9.98 -8.30 5.00
C GLU A 101 -9.39 -6.98 4.50
N ASN A 102 -10.13 -5.90 4.73
CA ASN A 102 -9.59 -4.55 4.71
C ASN A 102 -9.84 -3.98 6.10
N ARG A 103 -8.76 -3.87 6.88
CA ARG A 103 -8.82 -3.44 8.27
C ARG A 103 -8.24 -2.05 8.42
N PHE A 104 -8.99 -1.20 9.10
CA PHE A 104 -8.54 0.09 9.59
C PHE A 104 -8.06 -0.04 11.02
N MET A 105 -6.92 0.58 11.32
CA MET A 105 -6.37 0.69 12.66
C MET A 105 -5.95 2.13 12.90
N VAL A 106 -5.88 2.54 14.16
CA VAL A 106 -5.46 3.88 14.54
C VAL A 106 -4.26 3.82 15.47
N ALA A 107 -3.28 4.68 15.24
CA ALA A 107 -2.16 4.89 16.14
C ALA A 107 -1.87 6.38 16.31
N SER A 108 -1.25 6.74 17.42
CA SER A 108 -0.71 8.09 17.66
C SER A 108 0.79 7.98 17.92
N PRO A 109 1.62 7.91 16.86
CA PRO A 109 3.07 7.71 17.01
C PRO A 109 3.71 8.81 17.86
N LYS A 110 4.72 8.45 18.65
CA LYS A 110 5.44 9.43 19.47
C LYS A 110 6.13 10.46 18.58
N GLY A 111 5.95 11.74 18.90
CA GLY A 111 6.52 12.86 18.14
C GLY A 111 5.65 13.35 17.00
N ALA A 112 4.57 12.66 16.65
CA ALA A 112 3.62 13.11 15.63
C ALA A 112 2.56 14.07 16.21
N ASP A 113 2.32 15.16 15.49
CA ASP A 113 1.23 16.10 15.76
C ASP A 113 -0.13 15.62 15.24
N HIS A 114 -0.17 14.46 14.59
CA HIS A 114 -1.34 13.86 13.97
C HIS A 114 -1.53 12.40 14.40
N ASP A 115 -2.73 11.88 14.21
CA ASP A 115 -3.04 10.46 14.32
C ASP A 115 -2.85 9.76 12.95
N MET A 116 -2.38 8.52 12.98
CA MET A 116 -2.21 7.69 11.81
C MET A 116 -3.36 6.71 11.71
N LEU A 117 -4.18 6.85 10.66
CA LEU A 117 -5.18 5.86 10.28
C LEU A 117 -4.52 4.88 9.30
N LEU A 118 -4.27 3.66 9.72
CA LEU A 118 -3.63 2.62 8.92
C LEU A 118 -4.69 1.77 8.23
N LEU A 119 -4.50 1.47 6.94
CA LEU A 119 -5.33 0.53 6.19
C LEU A 119 -4.45 -0.57 5.61
N ILE A 120 -4.65 -1.79 6.11
CA ILE A 120 -4.10 -3.02 5.56
C ILE A 120 -5.22 -3.66 4.76
N GLY A 121 -5.02 -3.79 3.45
CA GLY A 121 -6.03 -4.28 2.54
C GLY A 121 -5.55 -5.36 1.59
N ALA A 122 -6.50 -6.15 1.11
CA ALA A 122 -6.39 -6.82 -0.17
C ALA A 122 -7.17 -6.04 -1.23
N GLU A 123 -6.66 -6.03 -2.46
CA GLU A 123 -7.37 -5.39 -3.56
C GLU A 123 -8.72 -6.08 -3.78
N PRO A 124 -9.85 -5.35 -3.72
CA PRO A 124 -11.16 -5.95 -3.96
C PRO A 124 -11.26 -6.47 -5.39
N HIS A 125 -12.06 -7.50 -5.65
CA HIS A 125 -12.29 -8.01 -7.01
C HIS A 125 -13.41 -7.26 -7.73
N LEU A 126 -14.38 -6.75 -6.98
CA LEU A 126 -15.64 -6.23 -7.50
C LEU A 126 -15.98 -4.87 -6.86
N ARG A 127 -16.88 -4.13 -7.53
CA ARG A 127 -17.55 -2.92 -6.99
C ARG A 127 -16.62 -1.84 -6.46
N TRP A 128 -15.47 -1.59 -7.11
CA TRP A 128 -14.47 -0.60 -6.67
C TRP A 128 -15.04 0.79 -6.37
N ARG A 129 -16.00 1.28 -7.17
CA ARG A 129 -16.67 2.57 -6.91
C ARG A 129 -17.43 2.60 -5.58
N THR A 130 -18.06 1.48 -5.21
CA THR A 130 -18.73 1.34 -3.92
C THR A 130 -17.69 1.20 -2.81
N PHE A 131 -16.65 0.39 -3.03
CA PHE A 131 -15.55 0.20 -2.08
C PHE A 131 -14.89 1.53 -1.69
N THR A 132 -14.54 2.38 -2.66
CA THR A 132 -13.98 3.71 -2.38
C THR A 132 -14.93 4.60 -1.60
N GLY A 133 -16.25 4.44 -1.80
CA GLY A 133 -17.28 5.10 -0.99
C GLY A 133 -17.33 4.62 0.46
N VAL A 134 -17.01 3.34 0.73
CA VAL A 134 -16.85 2.82 2.10
C VAL A 134 -15.66 3.48 2.79
N VAL A 135 -14.51 3.52 2.11
CA VAL A 135 -13.30 4.17 2.63
C VAL A 135 -13.57 5.66 2.90
N GLU A 136 -14.15 6.38 1.92
CA GLU A 136 -14.53 7.78 2.10
C GLU A 136 -15.46 7.98 3.31
N SER A 137 -16.44 7.09 3.50
CA SER A 137 -17.37 7.18 4.62
C SER A 137 -16.65 7.18 5.97
N LEU A 138 -15.67 6.29 6.16
CA LEU A 138 -14.88 6.26 7.39
C LEU A 138 -13.97 7.48 7.50
N LEU A 139 -13.29 7.88 6.41
CA LEU A 139 -12.40 9.04 6.42
C LEU A 139 -13.14 10.32 6.82
N ARG A 140 -14.39 10.50 6.38
CA ARG A 140 -15.20 11.65 6.83
C ARG A 140 -15.53 11.58 8.31
N GLU A 141 -15.87 10.40 8.80
CA GLU A 141 -16.26 10.21 10.20
C GLU A 141 -15.10 10.48 11.16
N VAL A 142 -13.88 10.15 10.77
CA VAL A 142 -12.68 10.40 11.56
C VAL A 142 -12.04 11.77 11.31
N GLY A 143 -12.54 12.53 10.32
CA GLY A 143 -12.00 13.86 9.98
C GLY A 143 -10.76 13.84 9.07
N CYS A 144 -10.50 12.73 8.38
CA CYS A 144 -9.35 12.53 7.51
C CYS A 144 -9.58 13.05 6.09
N THR A 145 -8.67 13.92 5.62
CA THR A 145 -8.68 14.49 4.26
C THR A 145 -7.30 14.39 3.58
N THR A 146 -6.38 13.64 4.18
CA THR A 146 -5.01 13.43 3.69
C THR A 146 -4.72 11.94 3.64
N SER A 147 -4.26 11.42 2.51
CA SER A 147 -3.94 9.98 2.38
C SER A 147 -2.63 9.71 1.65
N ILE A 148 -1.81 8.84 2.20
CA ILE A 148 -0.63 8.26 1.57
C ILE A 148 -0.93 6.80 1.27
N THR A 149 -0.62 6.37 0.05
CA THR A 149 -0.71 4.96 -0.34
C THR A 149 0.69 4.39 -0.53
N LEU A 150 0.93 3.18 -0.02
CA LEU A 150 2.17 2.46 -0.19
C LEU A 150 1.96 1.35 -1.23
N GLY A 151 2.92 1.21 -2.15
CA GLY A 151 2.94 0.14 -3.14
C GLY A 151 4.37 -0.35 -3.42
N ALA A 152 4.47 -1.54 -3.99
CA ALA A 152 5.74 -2.13 -4.40
C ALA A 152 5.61 -2.60 -5.85
N GLN A 153 6.40 -2.00 -6.74
CA GLN A 153 6.35 -2.28 -8.17
C GLN A 153 7.61 -3.04 -8.61
N PRO A 154 7.46 -4.14 -9.36
CA PRO A 154 8.59 -4.81 -10.01
C PRO A 154 9.35 -3.88 -10.97
N ALA A 155 10.67 -3.84 -10.82
CA ALA A 155 11.58 -3.03 -11.62
C ALA A 155 12.92 -3.73 -11.85
N GLY A 156 13.64 -3.31 -12.89
CA GLY A 156 15.03 -3.66 -13.17
C GLY A 156 15.97 -2.95 -12.21
N VAL A 157 15.99 -3.38 -10.94
CA VAL A 157 16.90 -2.89 -9.91
C VAL A 157 17.58 -4.07 -9.22
N PRO A 158 18.83 -3.92 -8.75
CA PRO A 158 19.52 -4.96 -8.00
C PRO A 158 19.01 -5.00 -6.55
N HIS A 159 18.96 -6.19 -5.95
CA HIS A 159 18.64 -6.35 -4.52
C HIS A 159 19.81 -5.92 -3.60
N THR A 160 21.02 -5.78 -4.16
CA THR A 160 22.26 -5.41 -3.45
C THR A 160 22.47 -3.89 -3.32
N ARG A 161 21.44 -3.08 -3.57
CA ARG A 161 21.46 -1.61 -3.44
C ARG A 161 20.20 -1.11 -2.74
N PRO A 162 20.23 0.09 -2.13
CA PRO A 162 19.04 0.70 -1.56
C PRO A 162 17.91 0.81 -2.60
N LEU A 163 16.70 0.40 -2.23
CA LEU A 163 15.59 0.38 -3.18
C LEU A 163 15.13 1.81 -3.50
N PRO A 164 15.07 2.19 -4.79
CA PRO A 164 14.50 3.47 -5.19
C PRO A 164 13.02 3.51 -4.81
N VAL A 165 12.56 4.67 -4.36
CA VAL A 165 11.13 4.94 -4.15
C VAL A 165 10.72 6.13 -5.01
N SER A 166 9.63 5.97 -5.74
CA SER A 166 9.05 7.06 -6.53
C SER A 166 7.82 7.64 -5.84
N LEU A 167 7.61 8.94 -6.01
CA LEU A 167 6.47 9.68 -5.49
C LEU A 167 5.51 10.02 -6.62
N SER A 168 4.22 9.72 -6.42
CA SER A 168 3.12 10.33 -7.17
C SER A 168 2.30 11.18 -6.20
N ALA A 169 2.00 12.42 -6.55
CA ALA A 169 1.37 13.35 -5.62
C ALA A 169 0.29 14.19 -6.30
N SER A 170 -0.80 14.44 -5.59
CA SER A 170 -1.84 15.39 -6.02
C SER A 170 -1.46 16.84 -5.74
N HIS A 171 -0.54 17.08 -4.80
CA HIS A 171 -0.12 18.40 -4.34
C HIS A 171 1.42 18.48 -4.23
N PRO A 172 2.04 19.62 -4.59
CA PRO A 172 3.50 19.76 -4.65
C PRO A 172 4.18 19.76 -3.28
N GLU A 173 3.45 20.04 -2.20
CA GLU A 173 3.96 20.00 -0.82
C GLU A 173 4.49 18.62 -0.42
N PHE A 174 3.93 17.54 -1.00
CA PHE A 174 4.44 16.19 -0.76
C PHE A 174 5.87 15.99 -1.28
N GLU A 175 6.31 16.76 -2.29
CA GLU A 175 7.71 16.68 -2.73
C GLU A 175 8.67 17.15 -1.64
N GLN A 176 8.32 18.24 -0.96
CA GLN A 176 9.11 18.76 0.15
C GLN A 176 9.02 17.84 1.36
N GLN A 177 7.81 17.36 1.65
CA GLN A 177 7.55 16.47 2.77
C GLN A 177 8.40 15.19 2.69
N PHE A 178 8.43 14.52 1.53
CA PHE A 178 9.18 13.26 1.37
C PHE A 178 10.60 13.44 0.80
N SER A 179 11.01 14.67 0.48
CA SER A 179 12.25 14.94 -0.27
C SER A 179 12.37 14.16 -1.59
N LEU A 180 11.23 13.93 -2.25
CA LEU A 180 11.14 13.18 -3.51
C LEU A 180 10.53 14.04 -4.61
N LYS A 181 10.94 13.82 -5.85
CA LYS A 181 10.30 14.46 -7.00
C LYS A 181 9.07 13.68 -7.43
N ALA A 182 8.00 14.40 -7.76
CA ALA A 182 6.74 13.85 -8.27
C ALA A 182 6.53 14.32 -9.71
N PRO A 183 7.31 13.80 -10.69
CA PRO A 183 7.16 14.21 -12.08
C PRO A 183 5.75 13.93 -12.59
N ALA A 184 5.22 14.84 -13.40
CA ALA A 184 3.90 14.66 -14.00
C ALA A 184 3.89 13.40 -14.87
N SER A 185 3.15 12.38 -14.42
CA SER A 185 2.97 11.16 -15.20
C SER A 185 2.07 11.41 -16.41
N ARG A 186 2.48 10.87 -17.56
CA ARG A 186 1.65 10.80 -18.78
C ARG A 186 1.10 9.39 -19.02
N TYR A 187 1.26 8.50 -18.03
CA TYR A 187 0.86 7.10 -18.14
C TYR A 187 -0.64 6.98 -18.46
N GLN A 188 -0.94 6.09 -19.40
CA GLN A 188 -2.28 5.66 -19.75
C GLN A 188 -2.22 4.14 -19.88
N GLY A 189 -3.08 3.44 -19.15
CA GLY A 189 -3.08 1.98 -19.12
C GLY A 189 -3.95 1.45 -17.99
N GLN A 190 -3.75 0.18 -17.66
CA GLN A 190 -4.44 -0.47 -16.54
C GLN A 190 -4.08 0.19 -15.22
N THR A 191 -5.02 0.19 -14.28
CA THR A 191 -4.85 0.71 -12.91
C THR A 191 -5.46 -0.27 -11.91
N GLY A 192 -4.90 -0.30 -10.71
CA GLY A 192 -5.47 -0.98 -9.55
C GLY A 192 -6.35 -0.07 -8.69
N ILE A 193 -6.82 -0.61 -7.56
CA ILE A 193 -7.65 0.08 -6.57
C ILE A 193 -7.00 1.34 -6.01
N VAL A 194 -5.67 1.38 -5.85
CA VAL A 194 -4.93 2.56 -5.38
C VAL A 194 -5.17 3.76 -6.30
N GLY A 195 -5.09 3.55 -7.62
CA GLY A 195 -5.35 4.63 -8.59
C GLY A 195 -6.81 5.10 -8.56
N VAL A 196 -7.75 4.17 -8.40
CA VAL A 196 -9.18 4.51 -8.29
C VAL A 196 -9.49 5.27 -7.01
N LEU A 197 -8.94 4.84 -5.87
CA LEU A 197 -9.08 5.52 -4.59
C LEU A 197 -8.48 6.92 -4.64
N ASN A 198 -7.24 7.06 -5.12
CA ASN A 198 -6.56 8.37 -5.17
C ASN A 198 -7.28 9.35 -6.09
N LEU A 199 -7.77 8.92 -7.25
CA LEU A 199 -8.57 9.80 -8.12
C LEU A 199 -9.91 10.16 -7.50
N HIS A 200 -10.57 9.22 -6.81
CA HIS A 200 -11.80 9.47 -6.07
C HIS A 200 -11.60 10.52 -4.98
N LEU A 201 -10.64 10.33 -4.08
CA LEU A 201 -10.34 11.28 -3.00
C LEU A 201 -9.91 12.64 -3.55
N ARG A 202 -9.09 12.67 -4.62
CA ARG A 202 -8.69 13.92 -5.28
C ARG A 202 -9.90 14.69 -5.85
N SER A 203 -10.91 13.98 -6.37
CA SER A 203 -12.12 14.62 -6.88
C SER A 203 -12.93 15.34 -5.80
N LEU A 204 -12.72 14.99 -4.52
CA LEU A 204 -13.30 15.64 -3.35
C LEU A 204 -12.46 16.85 -2.87
N GLY A 205 -11.35 17.16 -3.55
CA GLY A 205 -10.38 18.18 -3.14
C GLY A 205 -9.44 17.72 -2.03
N TRP A 206 -9.39 16.42 -1.72
CA TRP A 206 -8.53 15.88 -0.66
C TRP A 206 -7.11 15.69 -1.15
N ARG A 207 -6.16 15.79 -0.21
CA ARG A 207 -4.74 15.64 -0.51
C ARG A 207 -4.36 14.17 -0.49
N ASN A 208 -3.68 13.72 -1.52
CA ASN A 208 -3.14 12.37 -1.56
C ASN A 208 -1.80 12.24 -2.28
N ALA A 209 -1.07 11.20 -1.92
CA ALA A 209 0.14 10.76 -2.59
C ALA A 209 0.30 9.24 -2.54
N SER A 210 1.20 8.73 -3.36
CA SER A 210 1.62 7.32 -3.39
C SER A 210 3.13 7.24 -3.35
N LEU A 211 3.66 6.40 -2.47
CA LEU A 211 5.06 5.98 -2.43
C LEU A 211 5.16 4.59 -3.04
N TRP A 212 5.90 4.47 -4.14
CA TRP A 212 6.10 3.21 -4.85
C TRP A 212 7.55 2.77 -4.71
N ALA A 213 7.79 1.72 -3.93
CA ALA A 213 9.10 1.09 -3.85
C ALA A 213 9.36 0.27 -5.11
N MET A 214 10.49 0.49 -5.76
CA MET A 214 10.93 -0.27 -6.93
C MET A 214 11.61 -1.53 -6.42
N ALA A 215 10.93 -2.67 -6.52
CA ALA A 215 11.42 -3.96 -6.04
C ALA A 215 12.09 -4.74 -7.18
N PRO A 216 13.16 -5.51 -6.93
CA PRO A 216 13.79 -6.36 -7.94
C PRO A 216 12.77 -7.35 -8.54
N HIS A 217 12.50 -7.26 -9.83
CA HIS A 217 11.46 -8.06 -10.51
C HIS A 217 11.68 -9.57 -10.48
N TYR A 218 12.91 -10.02 -10.20
CA TYR A 218 13.25 -11.44 -10.06
C TYR A 218 13.03 -11.97 -8.64
N LEU A 219 12.66 -11.11 -7.68
CA LEU A 219 12.30 -11.49 -6.30
C LEU A 219 10.79 -11.37 -6.13
N THR A 220 10.07 -12.41 -6.54
CA THR A 220 8.60 -12.40 -6.65
C THR A 220 7.89 -13.09 -5.47
N ILE A 221 8.63 -13.61 -4.50
CA ILE A 221 8.10 -14.55 -3.52
C ILE A 221 8.11 -13.93 -2.14
N GLY A 222 6.91 -13.73 -1.61
CA GLY A 222 6.69 -13.17 -0.29
C GLY A 222 7.19 -11.73 -0.14
N PRO A 223 6.92 -11.11 1.01
CA PRO A 223 7.35 -9.74 1.28
C PRO A 223 8.88 -9.62 1.28
N ASN A 224 9.40 -8.58 0.61
CA ASN A 224 10.82 -8.21 0.66
C ASN A 224 11.04 -7.18 1.79
N PRO A 225 11.75 -7.52 2.88
CA PRO A 225 11.94 -6.61 4.02
C PRO A 225 12.69 -5.33 3.65
N ASN A 226 13.52 -5.33 2.61
CA ASN A 226 14.22 -4.13 2.12
C ASN A 226 13.25 -3.07 1.58
N VAL A 227 12.09 -3.49 1.04
CA VAL A 227 11.00 -2.57 0.68
C VAL A 227 10.45 -1.92 1.94
N GLY A 228 10.22 -2.70 2.99
CA GLY A 228 9.78 -2.22 4.29
C GLY A 228 10.72 -1.17 4.86
N THR A 229 12.01 -1.47 4.94
CA THR A 229 13.03 -0.53 5.43
C THR A 229 13.01 0.80 4.66
N SER A 230 12.90 0.75 3.33
CA SER A 230 12.88 1.95 2.48
C SER A 230 11.62 2.79 2.67
N LEU A 231 10.46 2.13 2.78
CA LEU A 231 9.17 2.81 2.97
C LEU A 231 9.03 3.37 4.40
N VAL A 232 9.43 2.64 5.44
CA VAL A 232 9.40 3.13 6.84
C VAL A 232 10.24 4.40 6.97
N ARG A 233 11.46 4.41 6.43
CA ARG A 233 12.33 5.60 6.47
C ARG A 233 11.67 6.83 5.84
N LEU A 234 10.94 6.66 4.74
CA LEU A 234 10.22 7.76 4.08
C LEU A 234 8.98 8.21 4.86
N VAL A 235 8.26 7.26 5.46
CA VAL A 235 7.13 7.59 6.34
C VAL A 235 7.63 8.37 7.55
N ASP A 236 8.68 7.91 8.21
CA ASP A 236 9.33 8.60 9.34
C ASP A 236 9.82 10.00 8.96
N HIS A 237 10.53 10.12 7.84
CA HIS A 237 10.97 11.43 7.34
C HIS A 237 9.79 12.35 7.03
N GLY A 238 8.76 11.85 6.36
CA GLY A 238 7.63 12.65 5.90
C GLY A 238 6.67 13.09 7.00
N PHE A 239 6.59 12.34 8.10
CA PHE A 239 5.67 12.60 9.20
C PHE A 239 6.36 12.99 10.51
N GLY A 240 7.70 13.01 10.53
CA GLY A 240 8.47 13.31 11.74
C GLY A 240 8.34 12.23 12.81
N THR A 241 7.98 11.00 12.42
CA THR A 241 7.91 9.86 13.32
C THR A 241 9.27 9.19 13.47
N SER A 242 9.42 8.33 14.48
CA SER A 242 10.62 7.55 14.71
C SER A 242 10.22 6.11 14.99
N THR A 243 10.46 5.24 14.00
CA THR A 243 10.14 3.82 14.06
C THR A 243 11.45 3.03 14.21
N SER A 244 11.47 2.04 15.10
CA SER A 244 12.62 1.13 15.18
C SER A 244 12.72 0.36 13.87
N LEU A 245 13.92 0.15 13.35
CA LEU A 245 14.16 -0.67 12.16
C LEU A 245 14.77 -2.03 12.49
N THR A 246 15.11 -2.30 13.76
CA THR A 246 15.89 -3.49 14.15
C THR A 246 15.29 -4.79 13.63
N GLY A 247 13.98 -5.01 13.81
CA GLY A 247 13.33 -6.23 13.32
C GLY A 247 13.30 -6.33 11.79
N LEU A 248 13.14 -5.21 11.08
CA LEU A 248 13.21 -5.19 9.62
C LEU A 248 14.64 -5.42 9.11
N GLU A 249 15.65 -4.90 9.80
CA GLU A 249 17.07 -5.09 9.46
C GLU A 249 17.49 -6.55 9.65
N GLU A 250 17.03 -7.21 10.71
CA GLU A 250 17.24 -8.66 10.91
C GLU A 250 16.58 -9.50 9.81
N GLN A 251 15.33 -9.18 9.47
CA GLN A 251 14.61 -9.85 8.37
C GLN A 251 15.28 -9.60 7.01
N ALA A 252 15.73 -8.37 6.76
CA ALA A 252 16.42 -8.01 5.52
C ALA A 252 17.74 -8.77 5.37
N GLN A 253 18.53 -8.89 6.46
CA GLN A 253 19.76 -9.66 6.43
C GLN A 253 19.50 -11.13 6.08
N GLN A 254 18.52 -11.76 6.73
CA GLN A 254 18.17 -13.16 6.44
C GLN A 254 17.70 -13.33 5.00
N PHE A 255 16.86 -12.42 4.52
CA PHE A 255 16.39 -12.40 3.14
C PHE A 255 17.55 -12.27 2.14
N ASP A 256 18.48 -11.34 2.38
CA ASP A 256 19.64 -11.11 1.51
C ASP A 256 20.59 -12.33 1.48
N GLU A 257 20.79 -13.00 2.62
CA GLU A 257 21.57 -14.24 2.71
C GLU A 257 20.95 -15.38 1.89
N GLN A 258 19.61 -15.53 1.95
CA GLN A 258 18.87 -16.51 1.16
C GLN A 258 18.98 -16.23 -0.34
N VAL A 259 18.76 -14.98 -0.75
CA VAL A 259 18.90 -14.57 -2.15
C VAL A 259 20.34 -14.81 -2.64
N ALA A 260 21.35 -14.50 -1.82
CA ALA A 260 22.75 -14.71 -2.18
C ALA A 260 23.15 -16.20 -2.31
N GLU A 261 22.51 -17.11 -1.58
CA GLU A 261 22.69 -18.56 -1.79
C GLU A 261 22.14 -18.98 -3.15
N VAL A 262 20.89 -18.65 -3.46
CA VAL A 262 20.27 -19.01 -4.75
C VAL A 262 21.04 -18.42 -5.93
N MET A 263 21.51 -17.18 -5.81
CA MET A 263 22.26 -16.51 -6.89
C MET A 263 23.65 -17.13 -7.12
N ARG A 264 24.24 -17.83 -6.13
CA ARG A 264 25.54 -18.51 -6.30
C ARG A 264 25.44 -19.73 -7.20
N GLU A 265 24.26 -20.33 -7.30
CA GLU A 265 24.04 -21.53 -8.10
C GLU A 265 23.95 -21.24 -9.60
N SER A 266 23.80 -19.97 -10.01
CA SER A 266 23.74 -19.57 -11.42
C SER A 266 24.63 -18.38 -11.78
N SER A 267 25.64 -18.64 -12.62
CA SER A 267 26.54 -17.61 -13.16
C SER A 267 25.81 -16.52 -13.97
N ASP A 268 24.71 -16.89 -14.62
CA ASP A 268 23.91 -16.01 -15.46
C ASP A 268 23.09 -15.04 -14.61
N ALA A 269 22.51 -15.51 -13.49
CA ALA A 269 21.90 -14.65 -12.47
C ALA A 269 22.89 -13.61 -11.95
N ALA A 270 24.08 -14.08 -11.55
CA ALA A 270 25.10 -13.20 -11.01
C ALA A 270 25.56 -12.15 -12.05
N ALA A 271 25.65 -12.52 -13.33
CA ALA A 271 25.96 -11.58 -14.40
C ALA A 271 24.86 -10.54 -14.62
N TYR A 272 23.60 -10.97 -14.56
CA TYR A 272 22.45 -10.07 -14.69
C TYR A 272 22.36 -9.08 -13.53
N VAL A 273 22.53 -9.55 -12.29
CA VAL A 273 22.57 -8.67 -11.10
C VAL A 273 23.67 -7.62 -11.24
N ARG A 274 24.89 -8.02 -11.66
CA ARG A 274 25.99 -7.07 -11.91
C ARG A 274 25.63 -6.00 -12.95
N GLN A 275 24.93 -6.38 -14.02
CA GLN A 275 24.46 -5.40 -15.01
C GLN A 275 23.48 -4.39 -14.39
N LEU A 276 22.57 -4.84 -13.53
CA LEU A 276 21.63 -3.97 -12.82
C LEU A 276 22.35 -3.05 -11.83
N GLU A 277 23.39 -3.54 -11.15
CA GLU A 277 24.27 -2.74 -10.29
C GLU A 277 24.97 -1.63 -11.08
N GLU A 278 25.57 -1.94 -12.23
CA GLU A 278 26.21 -0.94 -13.09
C GLU A 278 25.22 0.15 -13.55
N GLN A 279 23.99 -0.23 -13.91
CA GLN A 279 22.94 0.73 -14.29
C GLN A 279 22.51 1.61 -13.11
N TYR A 280 22.32 0.99 -11.94
CA TYR A 280 21.96 1.70 -10.71
C TYR A 280 23.04 2.70 -10.31
N ASP A 281 24.30 2.26 -10.28
CA ASP A 281 25.45 3.07 -9.87
C ASP A 281 25.75 4.19 -10.89
N ALA A 282 25.36 4.00 -12.16
CA ALA A 282 25.33 5.04 -13.19
C ALA A 282 24.15 6.04 -13.05
N ASN A 283 23.33 5.94 -12.00
CA ASN A 283 22.12 6.72 -11.75
C ASN A 283 21.11 6.67 -12.92
N GLN A 284 21.01 5.52 -13.59
CA GLN A 284 19.98 5.33 -14.60
C GLN A 284 18.61 5.13 -13.94
N PRO A 285 17.53 5.67 -14.53
CA PRO A 285 16.18 5.41 -14.03
C PRO A 285 15.91 3.89 -13.98
N PRO A 286 15.21 3.40 -12.94
CA PRO A 286 14.78 2.01 -12.89
C PRO A 286 14.04 1.61 -14.17
N LEU A 287 14.41 0.48 -14.75
CA LEU A 287 13.69 -0.08 -15.88
C LEU A 287 12.36 -0.67 -15.39
N PRO A 288 11.24 -0.49 -16.09
CA PRO A 288 10.01 -1.22 -15.76
C PRO A 288 10.27 -2.72 -15.88
N ALA A 289 9.58 -3.54 -15.08
CA ALA A 289 9.55 -4.97 -15.34
C ALA A 289 9.05 -5.22 -16.76
N ILE A 290 9.64 -6.21 -17.43
CA ILE A 290 9.31 -6.54 -18.82
C ILE A 290 7.91 -7.15 -18.85
N SER A 291 6.92 -6.32 -19.17
CA SER A 291 5.55 -6.74 -19.39
C SER A 291 5.26 -6.65 -20.89
N GLU A 292 5.61 -7.69 -21.65
CA GLU A 292 4.81 -8.28 -22.74
C GLU A 292 5.62 -9.17 -23.73
N PRO A 293 4.97 -10.19 -24.34
CA PRO A 293 5.59 -11.04 -25.36
C PRO A 293 5.81 -10.26 -26.66
N GLY A 294 7.06 -10.20 -27.14
CA GLY A 294 7.36 -9.79 -28.52
C GLY A 294 8.26 -8.58 -28.73
N ALA A 295 8.88 -8.00 -27.69
CA ALA A 295 9.91 -6.98 -27.88
C ALA A 295 11.23 -7.59 -28.38
N PRO A 296 11.82 -7.12 -29.51
CA PRO A 296 13.13 -7.57 -29.97
C PRO A 296 14.21 -6.89 -29.14
N GLY A 297 14.60 -7.60 -28.08
CA GLY A 297 15.58 -7.19 -27.07
C GLY A 297 15.50 -8.15 -25.90
N GLY A 298 15.50 -9.45 -26.19
CA GLY A 298 15.35 -10.51 -25.19
C GLY A 298 16.51 -10.49 -24.22
N LEU A 299 16.20 -10.35 -22.93
CA LEU A 299 17.10 -10.81 -21.87
C LEU A 299 17.17 -12.36 -21.92
N PRO A 300 18.29 -12.95 -21.44
CA PRO A 300 18.38 -14.40 -21.29
C PRO A 300 17.24 -14.93 -20.38
N PRO A 301 16.89 -16.23 -20.51
CA PRO A 301 15.69 -16.78 -19.87
C PRO A 301 15.80 -16.66 -18.34
N THR A 302 15.06 -15.73 -17.75
CA THR A 302 14.90 -15.60 -16.30
C THR A 302 14.05 -16.73 -15.70
N ALA A 303 13.47 -17.60 -16.53
CA ALA A 303 12.59 -18.68 -16.10
C ALA A 303 13.31 -19.68 -15.18
N ASP A 304 14.53 -20.11 -15.50
CA ASP A 304 15.26 -21.11 -14.70
C ASP A 304 15.67 -20.53 -13.33
N LEU A 305 16.04 -19.24 -13.28
CA LEU A 305 16.39 -18.52 -12.04
C LEU A 305 15.18 -18.32 -11.13
N LEU A 306 14.03 -18.02 -11.73
CA LEU A 306 12.76 -17.87 -11.02
C LEU A 306 12.30 -19.22 -10.46
N ASP A 307 12.44 -20.29 -11.23
CA ASP A 307 12.01 -21.64 -10.83
C ASP A 307 12.84 -22.21 -9.66
N ASP A 308 14.13 -21.92 -9.60
CA ASP A 308 15.00 -22.37 -8.51
C ASP A 308 14.81 -21.52 -7.23
N LEU A 309 14.63 -20.20 -7.36
CA LEU A 309 14.22 -19.34 -6.24
C LEU A 309 12.81 -19.71 -5.72
N GLU A 310 11.89 -20.05 -6.62
CA GLU A 310 10.54 -20.53 -6.29
C GLU A 310 10.52 -21.83 -5.52
N ARG A 311 11.39 -22.76 -5.88
CA ARG A 311 11.49 -24.04 -5.18
C ARG A 311 12.06 -23.85 -3.78
N PHE A 312 13.16 -23.13 -3.66
CA PHE A 312 13.85 -22.92 -2.38
C PHE A 312 12.97 -22.17 -1.36
N LEU A 313 12.32 -21.07 -1.76
CA LEU A 313 11.51 -20.27 -0.85
C LEU A 313 10.15 -20.93 -0.49
N ARG A 314 9.61 -21.80 -1.34
CA ARG A 314 8.43 -22.62 -0.99
C ARG A 314 8.76 -23.68 0.05
N GLU A 315 9.90 -24.36 -0.10
CA GLU A 315 10.33 -25.41 0.83
C GLU A 315 10.53 -24.88 2.26
N GLN A 316 10.93 -23.62 2.44
CA GLN A 316 11.04 -22.99 3.77
C GLN A 316 9.71 -22.61 4.41
N ARG A 317 8.68 -22.21 3.63
CA ARG A 317 7.35 -21.89 4.19
C ARG A 317 6.58 -23.11 4.68
N ASP A 318 6.89 -24.29 4.14
CA ASP A 318 6.28 -25.56 4.55
C ASP A 318 7.02 -26.20 5.75
N SER A 319 8.14 -25.60 6.20
CA SER A 319 8.95 -26.09 7.33
C SER A 319 8.85 -25.27 8.63
N ASP A 320 8.01 -24.23 8.66
CA ASP A 320 7.54 -23.50 9.86
C ASP A 320 6.05 -23.77 10.15
#